data_AF-A0A2K1QTV4-F1
#
_entry.id   AF-A0A2K1QTV4-F1
#
_cell.length_a   1.000
_cell.length_b   1.000
_cell.length_c   1.000
_cell.angle_alpha   90.00
_cell.angle_beta   90.00
_cell.angle_gamma   90.00
#
_symmetry.space_group_name_H-M   'P 1'
#
loop_
_entity.id
_entity.type
_entity.pdbx_description
1 polymer ?
#
loop_
_entity_poly.entity_id
_entity_poly.type
_entity_poly.pdbx_seq_one_letter_code
_entity_poly.pdbx_strand_id
1 'polypeptide(L)'
;MSSSSRKELSNDLLPCAEDLETIETNVRKTRDLLGIIEPTSLTEDESREAVDRFVNQSLEDFARTLGCAFGHNDDLDAAGALVESGGPLDDGFSADDDWGSRETGLSFNPKKVYIDHSYMLKPFSTKSTTFTYTPDGRLEKEFSGRQLEEFIYDRPPERLLTVWIQRCPHGVGNRFASRTVPQCMCSECPLVRLRDHGLPTNRITRGEYMVAFDELEQYRAGQNIDPYAVSGHIHFYCLERFVGLGRLALHIGGSEDNFHVPYKLDKRTDMPHEPKGHWGCTLSKNDVLILERWRSLAIDAYQPPSDYATSLEFSMPLGCHEKSLLKYLYERRFEEQTENERNRATSHGNEGTQQHVHKGDLEVVAAAKMHSAKLYGRLTHAQHNLLSDARKPWIDAERRRQREAATSGEADQRAKKRQRQV
;
A
#
# COMPACT_ATOMS: atom_id res chain seq x y z
N MET A 1 -3.21 67.37 -13.34
CA MET A 1 -3.98 66.18 -13.79
C MET A 1 -3.00 65.32 -14.57
N SER A 2 -2.61 64.10 -14.24
CA SER A 2 -2.94 63.13 -13.19
C SER A 2 -1.66 62.36 -12.82
N SER A 3 -1.56 61.98 -11.56
CA SER A 3 -0.55 61.12 -10.94
C SER A 3 -0.88 59.62 -11.10
N SER A 4 0.04 58.78 -10.57
CA SER A 4 -0.08 57.35 -10.22
C SER A 4 0.19 56.31 -11.33
N SER A 5 0.90 55.20 -11.08
CA SER A 5 1.62 54.69 -9.90
C SER A 5 2.51 53.51 -10.35
N ARG A 6 3.80 53.52 -10.00
CA ARG A 6 4.66 52.31 -9.94
C ARG A 6 4.48 51.70 -8.56
N LYS A 7 4.15 50.41 -8.49
CA LYS A 7 4.19 49.64 -7.23
C LYS A 7 5.58 49.04 -7.07
N GLU A 8 6.29 49.50 -6.05
CA GLU A 8 7.44 48.83 -5.45
C GLU A 8 6.94 47.63 -4.64
N LEU A 9 7.61 46.49 -4.77
CA LEU A 9 7.39 45.30 -3.94
C LEU A 9 8.32 45.40 -2.72
N SER A 10 7.70 45.36 -1.55
CA SER A 10 8.33 45.43 -0.23
C SER A 10 9.13 44.16 0.07
N ASN A 11 10.39 44.35 0.45
CA ASN A 11 11.16 43.42 1.27
C ASN A 11 10.55 43.39 2.67
N ASP A 12 9.78 42.37 2.99
CA ASP A 12 9.44 42.03 4.38
C ASP A 12 9.27 40.53 4.46
N LEU A 13 10.22 39.87 5.16
CA LEU A 13 10.12 38.58 5.87
C LEU A 13 11.56 38.14 6.21
N LEU A 14 12.25 38.92 7.03
CA LEU A 14 13.37 38.42 7.82
C LEU A 14 12.85 38.24 9.26
N PRO A 15 13.06 37.08 9.89
CA PRO A 15 12.62 36.87 11.28
C PRO A 15 13.30 37.86 12.22
N CYS A 16 12.58 38.26 13.27
CA CYS A 16 13.09 39.15 14.30
C CYS A 16 14.33 38.51 14.95
N ALA A 17 15.33 39.31 15.33
CA ALA A 17 16.53 38.82 15.99
C ALA A 17 16.24 38.02 17.28
N GLU A 18 15.09 38.27 17.92
CA GLU A 18 14.62 37.53 19.10
C GLU A 18 14.19 36.08 18.80
N ASP A 19 13.78 35.79 17.55
CA ASP A 19 13.40 34.44 17.12
C ASP A 19 14.63 33.53 16.89
N LEU A 20 15.75 34.11 16.45
CA LEU A 20 16.99 33.37 16.20
C LEU A 20 17.65 32.90 17.51
N GLU A 21 17.67 33.76 18.54
CA GLU A 21 18.25 33.41 19.84
C GLU A 21 17.44 32.31 20.56
N THR A 22 16.12 32.30 20.35
CA THR A 22 15.21 31.26 20.85
C THR A 22 15.44 29.93 20.14
N ILE A 23 15.66 29.95 18.82
CA ILE A 23 15.99 28.75 18.03
C ILE A 23 17.35 28.19 18.44
N GLU A 24 18.38 29.03 18.58
CA GLU A 24 19.72 28.59 19.01
C GLU A 24 19.70 27.98 20.42
N THR A 25 18.91 28.57 21.33
CA THR A 25 18.75 28.03 22.69
C THR A 25 18.06 26.66 22.69
N ASN A 26 17.05 26.46 21.84
CA ASN A 26 16.35 25.19 21.72
C ASN A 26 17.20 24.11 21.05
N VAL A 27 18.00 24.49 20.05
CA VAL A 27 18.98 23.59 19.42
C VAL A 27 20.04 23.16 20.43
N ARG A 28 20.57 24.09 21.25
CA ARG A 28 21.56 23.77 22.29
C ARG A 28 20.99 22.86 23.39
N LYS A 29 19.77 23.12 23.89
CA LYS A 29 19.09 22.24 24.86
C LYS A 29 18.83 20.85 24.32
N THR A 30 18.44 20.74 23.05
CA THR A 30 18.21 19.44 22.39
C THR A 30 19.54 18.69 22.22
N ARG A 31 20.63 19.40 21.92
CA ARG A 31 21.98 18.84 21.81
C ARG A 31 22.50 18.29 23.15
N ASP A 32 22.26 19.02 24.24
CA ASP A 32 22.67 18.61 25.59
C ASP A 32 21.84 17.42 26.10
N LEU A 33 20.54 17.36 25.78
CA LEU A 33 19.67 16.22 26.10
C LEU A 33 20.06 14.93 25.36
N LEU A 34 20.64 15.07 24.16
CA LEU A 34 21.10 13.95 23.34
C LEU A 34 22.55 13.54 23.61
N GLY A 35 23.25 14.20 24.54
CA GLY A 35 24.63 13.88 24.91
C GLY A 35 25.62 14.02 23.74
N ILE A 36 25.31 14.86 22.75
CA ILE A 36 26.14 15.02 21.56
C ILE A 36 27.37 15.86 21.93
N ILE A 37 28.49 15.17 22.16
CA ILE A 37 29.81 15.75 22.39
C ILE A 37 30.26 16.48 21.10
N GLU A 38 30.87 17.66 21.23
CA GLU A 38 31.41 18.38 20.07
C GLU A 38 32.42 17.54 19.29
N PRO A 39 32.44 17.64 17.94
CA PRO A 39 33.30 16.82 17.11
C PRO A 39 34.75 17.29 17.28
N THR A 40 35.45 16.69 18.23
CA THR A 40 36.91 16.64 18.21
C THR A 40 37.29 15.36 17.48
N SER A 41 37.63 15.54 16.20
CA SER A 41 38.36 14.61 15.32
C SER A 41 38.21 13.12 15.64
N LEU A 42 37.04 12.55 15.39
CA LEU A 42 36.93 11.11 15.23
C LEU A 42 37.36 10.76 13.81
N THR A 43 38.18 9.73 13.69
CA THR A 43 38.49 9.12 12.40
C THR A 43 37.25 8.45 11.82
N GLU A 44 37.20 8.23 10.50
CA GLU A 44 36.05 7.56 9.85
C GLU A 44 35.77 6.19 10.46
N ASP A 45 36.80 5.46 10.88
CA ASP A 45 36.67 4.16 11.52
C ASP A 45 36.01 4.25 12.91
N GLU A 46 36.35 5.28 13.71
CA GLU A 46 35.73 5.50 15.03
C GLU A 46 34.26 5.95 14.90
N SER A 47 33.94 6.70 13.85
CA SER A 47 32.56 7.09 13.54
C SER A 47 31.73 5.87 13.12
N ARG A 48 32.31 4.97 12.33
CA ARG A 48 31.64 3.73 11.92
C ARG A 48 31.42 2.79 13.09
N GLU A 49 32.41 2.66 13.97
CA GLU A 49 32.30 1.84 15.18
C GLU A 49 31.27 2.39 16.18
N ALA A 50 31.14 3.72 16.29
CA ALA A 50 30.13 4.36 17.13
C ALA A 50 28.70 4.12 16.59
N VAL A 51 28.52 4.17 15.27
CA VAL A 51 27.24 3.83 14.61
C VAL A 51 26.90 2.35 14.82
N ASP A 52 27.87 1.45 14.62
CA ASP A 52 27.66 0.01 14.83
C ASP A 52 27.32 -0.31 16.30
N ARG A 53 27.95 0.37 17.27
CA ARG A 53 27.60 0.23 18.70
C ARG A 53 26.18 0.72 18.99
N PHE A 54 25.77 1.85 18.42
CA PHE A 54 24.43 2.39 18.61
C PHE A 54 23.34 1.48 18.02
N VAL A 55 23.59 0.93 16.82
CA VAL A 55 22.67 0.00 16.16
C VAL A 55 22.53 -1.29 16.96
N ASN A 56 23.64 -1.86 17.44
CA ASN A 56 23.60 -3.09 18.23
C ASN A 56 22.95 -2.89 19.61
N GLN A 57 23.20 -1.76 20.28
CA GLN A 57 22.54 -1.43 21.54
C GLN A 57 21.01 -1.29 21.37
N SER A 58 20.57 -0.65 20.29
CA SER A 58 19.15 -0.49 19.97
C SER A 58 18.46 -1.83 19.68
N LEU A 59 19.18 -2.78 19.05
CA LEU A 59 18.69 -4.13 18.79
C LEU A 59 18.58 -4.97 20.07
N GLU A 60 19.52 -4.82 21.00
CA GLU A 60 19.44 -5.48 22.31
C GLU A 60 18.31 -4.94 23.18
N ASP A 61 18.09 -3.62 23.19
CA ASP A 61 17.01 -2.99 23.95
C ASP A 61 15.63 -3.35 23.37
N PHE A 62 15.55 -3.51 22.04
CA PHE A 62 14.39 -4.06 21.36
C PHE A 62 14.13 -5.53 21.73
N ALA A 63 15.17 -6.37 21.76
CA ALA A 63 15.06 -7.77 22.18
C ALA A 63 14.65 -7.91 23.65
N ARG A 64 15.11 -7.02 24.55
CA ARG A 64 14.66 -6.98 25.96
C ARG A 64 13.20 -6.57 26.09
N THR A 65 12.74 -5.63 25.26
CA THR A 65 11.33 -5.21 25.26
C THR A 65 10.41 -6.35 24.80
N LEU A 66 10.87 -7.19 23.87
CA LEU A 66 10.15 -8.40 23.44
C LEU A 66 10.23 -9.54 24.48
N GLY A 67 11.33 -9.64 25.24
CA GLY A 67 11.51 -10.64 26.29
C GLY A 67 10.66 -10.41 27.55
N CYS A 68 10.26 -9.17 27.82
CA CYS A 68 9.42 -8.81 28.98
C CYS A 68 7.91 -9.05 28.75
N ALA A 69 7.48 -9.41 27.53
CA ALA A 69 6.06 -9.59 27.20
C ALA A 69 5.50 -10.98 27.58
N PHE A 70 6.30 -11.87 28.18
CA PHE A 70 5.86 -13.18 28.66
C PHE A 70 6.20 -13.36 30.15
N GLY A 71 5.33 -12.83 31.02
CA GLY A 71 5.43 -13.01 32.46
C GLY A 71 4.11 -12.72 33.19
N HIS A 72 3.39 -13.79 33.50
CA HIS A 72 2.36 -13.94 34.57
C HIS A 72 1.13 -13.01 34.53
N ASN A 73 -0.02 -13.61 34.20
CA ASN A 73 -1.33 -13.17 34.66
C ASN A 73 -1.56 -13.75 36.06
N ASP A 74 -1.85 -12.90 37.03
CA ASP A 74 -2.76 -13.20 38.14
C ASP A 74 -3.57 -11.92 38.46
N ASP A 75 -4.89 -12.08 38.47
CA ASP A 75 -5.96 -11.29 39.08
C ASP A 75 -5.95 -9.75 39.02
N LEU A 76 -7.05 -9.17 38.48
CA LEU A 76 -7.89 -8.20 39.21
C LEU A 76 -9.17 -7.81 38.45
N ASP A 77 -10.24 -7.72 39.23
CA ASP A 77 -11.64 -7.44 38.88
C ASP A 77 -11.94 -6.00 38.44
N ALA A 78 -12.99 -5.90 37.62
CA ALA A 78 -14.06 -4.89 37.57
C ALA A 78 -13.73 -3.38 37.64
N ALA A 79 -13.98 -2.67 36.53
CA ALA A 79 -14.80 -1.46 36.51
C ALA A 79 -15.25 -1.14 35.08
N GLY A 80 -16.55 -0.90 34.90
CA GLY A 80 -17.16 -0.60 33.62
C GLY A 80 -16.91 0.83 33.13
N ALA A 81 -16.87 0.98 31.81
CA ALA A 81 -17.18 2.24 31.13
C ALA A 81 -17.76 1.93 29.75
N LEU A 82 -18.96 2.47 29.51
CA LEU A 82 -19.66 2.50 28.23
C LEU A 82 -18.79 3.21 27.19
N VAL A 83 -18.47 2.54 26.09
CA VAL A 83 -18.01 3.16 24.85
C VAL A 83 -18.89 2.65 23.72
N GLU A 84 -19.43 3.61 22.98
CA GLU A 84 -20.39 3.44 21.89
C GLU A 84 -19.81 2.57 20.78
N SER A 85 -20.58 1.53 20.43
CA SER A 85 -20.30 0.56 19.40
C SER A 85 -20.29 1.20 18.01
N GLY A 86 -19.11 1.29 17.40
CA GLY A 86 -18.96 1.40 15.94
C GLY A 86 -19.44 0.10 15.28
N GLY A 87 -20.45 0.22 14.43
CA GLY A 87 -21.10 -0.92 13.77
C GLY A 87 -20.19 -1.71 12.81
N PRO A 88 -20.56 -2.96 12.49
CA PRO A 88 -19.67 -3.95 11.88
C PRO A 88 -19.43 -3.70 10.38
N LEU A 89 -18.18 -3.89 9.94
CA LEU A 89 -17.83 -4.07 8.54
C LEU A 89 -18.17 -5.51 8.14
N ASP A 90 -19.08 -5.64 7.18
CA ASP A 90 -19.48 -6.89 6.58
C ASP A 90 -18.50 -7.30 5.46
N ASP A 91 -17.55 -8.18 5.77
CA ASP A 91 -16.48 -8.67 4.88
C ASP A 91 -16.71 -10.07 4.30
N GLY A 92 -17.94 -10.58 4.32
CA GLY A 92 -18.29 -11.85 3.68
C GLY A 92 -18.75 -11.63 2.25
N PHE A 93 -17.85 -11.57 1.26
CA PHE A 93 -18.27 -11.53 -0.15
C PHE A 93 -17.45 -12.44 -1.06
N SER A 94 -18.17 -13.33 -1.74
CA SER A 94 -17.67 -14.23 -2.78
C SER A 94 -17.26 -13.44 -4.02
N ALA A 95 -16.16 -13.83 -4.66
CA ALA A 95 -15.61 -13.16 -5.84
C ALA A 95 -16.50 -13.30 -7.11
N ASP A 96 -17.59 -14.07 -7.02
CA ASP A 96 -18.45 -14.45 -8.15
C ASP A 96 -19.88 -13.88 -8.10
N ASP A 97 -20.20 -13.01 -7.14
CA ASP A 97 -21.53 -12.40 -7.09
C ASP A 97 -21.68 -11.31 -8.17
N ASP A 98 -22.55 -11.63 -9.12
CA ASP A 98 -23.10 -10.80 -10.18
C ASP A 98 -23.48 -9.41 -9.64
N TRP A 99 -22.87 -8.38 -10.22
CA TRP A 99 -22.96 -6.97 -9.80
C TRP A 99 -24.29 -6.32 -10.23
N GLY A 100 -25.40 -7.00 -9.96
CA GLY A 100 -26.74 -6.45 -10.03
C GLY A 100 -26.96 -5.45 -8.90
N SER A 101 -26.59 -4.19 -9.14
CA SER A 101 -27.18 -2.95 -8.61
C SER A 101 -28.11 -3.10 -7.40
N ARG A 102 -27.61 -3.48 -6.23
CA ARG A 102 -28.34 -3.22 -4.98
C ARG A 102 -28.06 -1.78 -4.58
N GLU A 103 -29.01 -0.93 -4.95
CA GLU A 103 -29.06 0.50 -4.66
C GLU A 103 -28.93 0.76 -3.15
N THR A 104 -27.72 1.05 -2.69
CA THR A 104 -27.50 1.69 -1.39
C THR A 104 -27.85 3.17 -1.50
N GLY A 105 -29.14 3.52 -1.42
CA GLY A 105 -29.74 4.71 -0.77
C GLY A 105 -29.29 6.15 -1.07
N LEU A 106 -28.18 6.41 -1.75
CA LEU A 106 -27.74 7.74 -2.20
C LEU A 106 -26.98 7.53 -3.52
N SER A 107 -27.64 7.78 -4.65
CA SER A 107 -27.01 7.70 -5.97
C SER A 107 -26.05 8.88 -6.16
N PHE A 108 -24.88 8.79 -5.52
CA PHE A 108 -23.80 9.73 -5.76
C PHE A 108 -23.43 9.68 -7.25
N ASN A 109 -23.76 10.75 -7.97
CA ASN A 109 -23.42 10.89 -9.38
C ASN A 109 -22.20 11.81 -9.49
N PRO A 110 -20.98 11.26 -9.69
CA PRO A 110 -19.75 12.05 -9.74
C PRO A 110 -19.80 13.12 -10.83
N LYS A 111 -20.52 12.89 -11.94
CA LYS A 111 -20.64 13.85 -13.06
C LYS A 111 -21.39 15.14 -12.71
N LYS A 112 -22.14 15.16 -11.60
CA LYS A 112 -22.81 16.37 -11.12
C LYS A 112 -21.91 17.24 -10.24
N VAL A 113 -20.86 16.64 -9.71
CA VAL A 113 -19.93 17.29 -8.78
C VAL A 113 -18.67 17.67 -9.55
N TYR A 114 -18.09 16.70 -10.23
CA TYR A 114 -16.82 16.82 -10.91
C TYR A 114 -16.98 17.13 -12.39
N ILE A 115 -16.04 17.91 -12.91
CA ILE A 115 -15.94 18.30 -14.30
C ILE A 115 -14.96 17.33 -14.98
N ASP A 116 -15.33 16.88 -16.18
CA ASP A 116 -14.47 16.05 -17.03
C ASP A 116 -13.32 16.89 -17.60
N HIS A 117 -12.09 16.42 -17.38
CA HIS A 117 -10.85 17.07 -17.82
C HIS A 117 -9.96 16.15 -18.66
N SER A 118 -10.52 15.03 -19.16
CA SER A 118 -9.84 14.10 -20.07
C SER A 118 -9.20 14.79 -21.28
N TYR A 119 -9.82 15.87 -21.79
CA TYR A 119 -9.32 16.66 -22.92
C TYR A 119 -7.97 17.35 -22.67
N MET A 120 -7.54 17.47 -21.41
CA MET A 120 -6.24 18.03 -21.05
C MET A 120 -5.09 17.07 -21.34
N LEU A 121 -5.38 15.77 -21.36
CA LEU A 121 -4.38 14.73 -21.60
C LEU A 121 -4.14 14.59 -23.10
N LYS A 122 -2.98 15.07 -23.55
CA LYS A 122 -2.55 14.95 -24.94
C LYS A 122 -1.63 13.75 -25.11
N PRO A 123 -1.68 13.01 -26.24
CA PRO A 123 -0.70 11.98 -26.52
C PRO A 123 0.73 12.53 -26.52
N PHE A 124 1.69 11.71 -26.10
CA PHE A 124 3.12 12.01 -26.22
C PHE A 124 3.90 10.73 -26.55
N SER A 125 5.13 10.89 -27.01
CA SER A 125 5.99 9.76 -27.36
C SER A 125 7.32 9.85 -26.64
N THR A 126 7.80 8.71 -26.18
CA THR A 126 9.16 8.49 -25.69
C THR A 126 9.99 7.82 -26.79
N LYS A 127 11.18 7.33 -26.44
CA LYS A 127 12.06 6.64 -27.39
C LYS A 127 11.44 5.37 -27.96
N SER A 128 10.70 4.61 -27.15
CA SER A 128 10.14 3.32 -27.58
C SER A 128 8.64 3.31 -27.80
N THR A 129 7.90 4.27 -27.20
CA THR A 129 6.46 4.13 -27.02
C THR A 129 5.72 5.44 -27.16
N THR A 130 4.60 5.39 -27.89
CA THR A 130 3.58 6.46 -27.87
C THR A 130 2.50 6.13 -26.84
N PHE A 131 2.25 7.08 -25.95
CA PHE A 131 1.21 7.06 -24.92
C PHE A 131 0.00 7.83 -25.44
N THR A 132 -1.09 7.11 -25.71
CA THR A 132 -2.38 7.65 -26.13
C THR A 132 -3.41 7.45 -25.03
N TYR A 133 -4.42 8.32 -25.02
CA TYR A 133 -5.46 8.33 -24.00
C TYR A 133 -6.82 8.06 -24.61
N THR A 134 -7.62 7.28 -23.91
CA THR A 134 -9.05 7.10 -24.19
C THR A 134 -9.81 8.42 -23.96
N PRO A 135 -11.03 8.55 -24.50
CA PRO A 135 -11.85 9.75 -24.29
C PRO A 135 -12.17 10.09 -22.82
N ASP A 136 -12.03 9.15 -21.90
CA ASP A 136 -12.19 9.35 -20.45
C ASP A 136 -10.87 9.60 -19.72
N GLY A 137 -9.77 9.79 -20.45
CA GLY A 137 -8.48 10.23 -19.90
C GLY A 137 -7.61 9.11 -19.32
N ARG A 138 -7.85 7.84 -19.68
CA ARG A 138 -7.00 6.71 -19.29
C ARG A 138 -6.04 6.36 -20.42
N LEU A 139 -4.87 5.82 -20.12
CA LEU A 139 -4.02 5.25 -21.15
C LEU A 139 -4.72 4.07 -21.86
N GLU A 140 -4.64 4.04 -23.20
CA GLU A 140 -5.46 3.14 -24.03
C GLU A 140 -5.07 1.66 -23.95
N LYS A 141 -3.81 1.36 -23.66
CA LYS A 141 -3.25 0.02 -23.74
C LYS A 141 -2.53 -0.40 -22.46
N GLU A 142 -2.15 -1.67 -22.41
CA GLU A 142 -1.22 -2.19 -21.42
C GLU A 142 0.22 -1.91 -21.89
N PHE A 143 1.13 -1.72 -20.94
CA PHE A 143 2.54 -1.35 -21.14
C PHE A 143 3.43 -2.27 -20.33
N SER A 144 4.59 -2.65 -20.88
CA SER A 144 5.63 -3.34 -20.10
C SER A 144 6.18 -2.45 -18.99
N GLY A 145 6.81 -3.05 -17.99
CA GLY A 145 7.49 -2.34 -16.90
C GLY A 145 8.46 -1.28 -17.42
N ARG A 146 9.26 -1.62 -18.44
CA ARG A 146 10.15 -0.66 -19.12
C ARG A 146 9.41 0.51 -19.78
N GLN A 147 8.28 0.25 -20.43
CA GLN A 147 7.48 1.32 -21.04
C GLN A 147 6.83 2.19 -19.97
N LEU A 148 6.44 1.61 -18.83
CA LEU A 148 5.97 2.37 -17.68
C LEU A 148 7.08 3.21 -17.05
N GLU A 149 8.32 2.72 -17.00
CA GLU A 149 9.47 3.54 -16.62
C GLU A 149 9.64 4.74 -17.58
N GLU A 150 9.56 4.52 -18.89
CA GLU A 150 9.62 5.63 -19.87
C GLU A 150 8.46 6.62 -19.67
N PHE A 151 7.25 6.14 -19.38
CA PHE A 151 6.11 6.99 -19.06
C PHE A 151 6.36 7.86 -17.82
N ILE A 152 7.06 7.32 -16.82
CA ILE A 152 7.35 7.99 -15.55
C ILE A 152 8.50 8.99 -15.71
N TYR A 153 9.62 8.57 -16.31
CA TYR A 153 10.90 9.29 -16.28
C TYR A 153 11.27 10.02 -17.57
N ASP A 154 10.81 9.55 -18.74
CA ASP A 154 11.17 10.13 -20.05
C ASP A 154 10.07 11.10 -20.56
N ARG A 155 9.33 11.70 -19.64
CA ARG A 155 8.21 12.59 -19.93
C ARG A 155 8.68 14.00 -20.35
N PRO A 156 7.93 14.69 -21.23
CA PRO A 156 8.17 16.10 -21.49
C PRO A 156 8.10 16.95 -20.20
N PRO A 157 9.01 17.94 -20.02
CA PRO A 157 9.07 18.83 -18.87
C PRO A 157 7.74 19.47 -18.42
N GLU A 158 6.88 19.81 -19.37
CA GLU A 158 5.60 20.47 -19.16
C GLU A 158 4.50 19.55 -18.62
N ARG A 159 4.78 18.24 -18.52
CA ARG A 159 3.82 17.25 -18.04
C ARG A 159 4.20 16.82 -16.63
N LEU A 160 3.58 17.37 -15.60
CA LEU A 160 3.79 16.83 -14.25
C LEU A 160 3.04 15.50 -14.08
N LEU A 161 3.61 14.64 -13.24
CA LEU A 161 2.98 13.40 -12.79
C LEU A 161 3.08 13.32 -11.28
N THR A 162 1.95 13.04 -10.65
CA THR A 162 1.91 12.58 -9.27
C THR A 162 1.68 11.08 -9.28
N VAL A 163 2.58 10.33 -8.64
CA VAL A 163 2.41 8.89 -8.44
C VAL A 163 1.82 8.67 -7.04
N TRP A 164 0.59 8.18 -6.98
CA TRP A 164 -0.09 7.91 -5.72
C TRP A 164 0.08 6.46 -5.32
N ILE A 165 0.56 6.22 -4.11
CA ILE A 165 0.45 4.92 -3.43
C ILE A 165 -0.81 4.96 -2.56
N GLN A 166 -1.75 4.07 -2.85
CA GLN A 166 -3.08 4.09 -2.24
C GLN A 166 -3.68 2.69 -2.17
N ARG A 167 -4.84 2.55 -1.52
CA ARG A 167 -5.59 1.29 -1.50
C ARG A 167 -6.73 1.31 -2.51
N CYS A 168 -7.03 0.16 -3.10
CA CYS A 168 -8.21 0.04 -3.93
C CYS A 168 -9.46 0.24 -3.05
N PRO A 169 -10.30 1.24 -3.35
CA PRO A 169 -11.45 1.60 -2.53
C PRO A 169 -12.56 0.55 -2.61
N HIS A 170 -13.47 0.60 -1.65
CA HIS A 170 -14.72 -0.18 -1.67
C HIS A 170 -15.86 0.64 -2.27
N GLY A 171 -16.71 0.03 -3.10
CA GLY A 171 -18.01 0.61 -3.47
C GLY A 171 -18.00 1.78 -4.46
N VAL A 172 -16.87 2.11 -5.09
CA VAL A 172 -16.75 3.23 -6.06
C VAL A 172 -16.49 2.75 -7.49
N GLY A 173 -16.94 1.53 -7.81
CA GLY A 173 -16.72 0.90 -9.11
C GLY A 173 -17.19 1.73 -10.30
N ASN A 174 -18.31 2.43 -10.13
CA ASN A 174 -18.93 3.32 -11.11
C ASN A 174 -18.10 4.57 -11.47
N ARG A 175 -17.04 4.88 -10.71
CA ARG A 175 -16.15 6.03 -10.96
C ARG A 175 -14.94 5.67 -11.79
N PHE A 176 -14.60 4.39 -11.89
CA PHE A 176 -13.56 3.95 -12.79
C PHE A 176 -14.10 3.90 -14.22
N ALA A 177 -13.24 4.19 -15.19
CA ALA A 177 -13.47 4.02 -16.63
C ALA A 177 -14.16 2.69 -16.98
N SER A 178 -13.69 1.60 -16.36
CA SER A 178 -14.21 0.24 -16.50
C SER A 178 -15.60 0.02 -15.88
N ARG A 179 -16.13 1.03 -15.19
CA ARG A 179 -17.39 1.05 -14.43
C ARG A 179 -17.52 -0.05 -13.38
N THR A 180 -16.42 -0.72 -13.02
CA THR A 180 -16.42 -1.85 -12.08
C THR A 180 -15.27 -1.78 -11.08
N VAL A 181 -14.02 -1.88 -11.54
CA VAL A 181 -12.81 -1.87 -10.71
C VAL A 181 -11.59 -1.37 -11.51
N PRO A 182 -10.57 -0.79 -10.86
CA PRO A 182 -9.37 -0.39 -11.57
C PRO A 182 -8.67 -1.62 -12.16
N GLN A 183 -8.10 -1.44 -13.35
CA GLN A 183 -7.36 -2.48 -14.06
C GLN A 183 -5.88 -2.11 -14.12
N CYS A 184 -4.99 -3.08 -13.87
CA CYS A 184 -3.56 -2.84 -13.87
C CYS A 184 -3.01 -2.74 -15.30
N MET A 185 -2.48 -1.62 -15.72
CA MET A 185 -1.99 -1.47 -17.09
C MET A 185 -0.61 -2.11 -17.36
N CYS A 186 -0.02 -2.82 -16.39
CA CYS A 186 1.25 -3.51 -16.60
C CYS A 186 1.00 -4.82 -17.38
N SER A 187 1.53 -4.93 -18.60
CA SER A 187 1.33 -6.11 -19.46
C SER A 187 1.99 -7.38 -18.91
N GLU A 188 3.01 -7.23 -18.05
CA GLU A 188 3.73 -8.34 -17.40
C GLU A 188 3.02 -8.83 -16.12
N CYS A 189 1.96 -8.15 -15.70
CA CYS A 189 1.17 -8.51 -14.52
C CYS A 189 0.72 -9.98 -14.60
N PRO A 190 0.93 -10.80 -13.54
CA PRO A 190 0.48 -12.20 -13.54
C PRO A 190 -1.01 -12.36 -13.83
N LEU A 191 -1.83 -11.39 -13.43
CA LEU A 191 -3.27 -11.41 -13.67
C LEU A 191 -3.66 -11.05 -15.11
N VAL A 192 -2.78 -10.43 -15.90
CA VAL A 192 -2.98 -10.20 -17.34
C VAL A 192 -2.78 -11.51 -18.11
N ARG A 193 -1.75 -12.30 -17.74
CA ARG A 193 -1.44 -13.62 -18.34
C ARG A 193 -2.57 -14.64 -18.22
N LEU A 194 -3.49 -14.44 -17.27
CA LEU A 194 -4.71 -15.26 -17.15
C LEU A 194 -5.60 -15.21 -18.41
N ARG A 195 -5.43 -14.21 -19.29
CA ARG A 195 -6.17 -14.09 -20.56
C ARG A 195 -5.88 -15.24 -21.49
N ASP A 196 -4.63 -15.70 -21.50
CA ASP A 196 -4.17 -16.84 -22.32
C ASP A 196 -4.83 -18.16 -21.90
N HIS A 197 -5.48 -18.14 -20.73
CA HIS A 197 -6.23 -19.24 -20.15
C HIS A 197 -7.75 -19.02 -20.17
N GLY A 198 -8.24 -17.94 -20.77
CA GLY A 198 -9.67 -17.62 -20.84
C GLY A 198 -10.30 -17.21 -19.50
N LEU A 199 -9.48 -16.77 -18.54
CA LEU A 199 -9.94 -16.37 -17.21
C LEU A 199 -10.06 -14.85 -17.08
N PRO A 200 -10.94 -14.33 -16.19
CA PRO A 200 -11.10 -12.90 -15.98
C PRO A 200 -9.79 -12.28 -15.46
N THR A 201 -9.33 -11.23 -16.14
CA THR A 201 -7.98 -10.69 -15.96
C THR A 201 -7.92 -9.36 -15.24
N ASN A 202 -6.73 -9.09 -14.69
CA ASN A 202 -6.19 -7.75 -14.54
C ASN A 202 -6.95 -6.76 -13.63
N ARG A 203 -7.85 -7.24 -12.79
CA ARG A 203 -8.56 -6.42 -11.81
C ARG A 203 -7.68 -6.21 -10.58
N ILE A 204 -7.64 -4.98 -10.08
CA ILE A 204 -7.12 -4.66 -8.75
C ILE A 204 -8.30 -4.80 -7.79
N THR A 205 -8.23 -5.75 -6.87
CA THR A 205 -9.35 -6.08 -5.99
C THR A 205 -9.42 -5.11 -4.81
N ARG A 206 -10.60 -5.01 -4.21
CA ARG A 206 -10.86 -4.06 -3.12
C ARG A 206 -9.90 -4.29 -1.96
N GLY A 207 -9.40 -3.21 -1.40
CA GLY A 207 -8.44 -3.22 -0.30
C GLY A 207 -7.01 -3.58 -0.69
N GLU A 208 -6.72 -3.97 -1.94
CA GLU A 208 -5.34 -4.18 -2.41
C GLU A 208 -4.57 -2.87 -2.49
N TYR A 209 -3.25 -2.93 -2.27
CA TYR A 209 -2.38 -1.80 -2.52
C TYR A 209 -2.19 -1.60 -4.03
N MET A 210 -2.35 -0.37 -4.47
CA MET A 210 -2.26 0.02 -5.86
C MET A 210 -1.50 1.32 -6.03
N VAL A 211 -1.08 1.55 -7.26
CA VAL A 211 -0.39 2.76 -7.67
C VAL A 211 -1.25 3.43 -8.74
N ALA A 212 -1.53 4.72 -8.57
CA ALA A 212 -2.19 5.52 -9.59
C ALA A 212 -1.25 6.58 -10.16
N PHE A 213 -1.33 6.75 -11.48
CA PHE A 213 -0.59 7.76 -12.21
C PHE A 213 -1.49 8.93 -12.51
N ASP A 214 -1.30 10.03 -11.79
CA ASP A 214 -2.17 11.21 -11.86
C ASP A 214 -1.44 12.37 -12.54
N GLU A 215 -1.76 12.61 -13.82
CA GLU A 215 -1.29 13.76 -14.59
C GLU A 215 -2.20 15.00 -14.41
N LEU A 216 -3.31 14.87 -13.67
CA LEU A 216 -4.31 15.92 -13.47
C LEU A 216 -4.20 16.60 -12.09
N GLU A 217 -3.43 16.03 -11.16
CA GLU A 217 -3.25 16.54 -9.79
C GLU A 217 -2.96 18.05 -9.74
N GLN A 218 -2.04 18.51 -10.58
CA GLN A 218 -1.64 19.92 -10.69
C GLN A 218 -2.78 20.89 -11.02
N TYR A 219 -3.87 20.41 -11.62
CA TYR A 219 -5.03 21.23 -12.00
C TYR A 219 -6.14 21.22 -10.94
N ARG A 220 -6.10 20.31 -9.95
CA ARG A 220 -7.18 20.12 -8.96
C ARG A 220 -7.40 21.31 -8.04
N ALA A 221 -6.37 22.10 -7.75
CA ALA A 221 -6.51 23.26 -6.85
C ALA A 221 -7.45 24.36 -7.41
N GLY A 222 -7.65 24.40 -8.74
CA GLY A 222 -8.53 25.37 -9.40
C GLY A 222 -9.70 24.75 -10.16
N GLN A 223 -9.79 23.42 -10.19
CA GLN A 223 -10.75 22.69 -11.01
C GLN A 223 -11.34 21.55 -10.19
N ASN A 224 -12.67 21.42 -10.19
CA ASN A 224 -13.34 20.33 -9.50
C ASN A 224 -13.19 19.02 -10.29
N ILE A 225 -11.97 18.50 -10.40
CA ILE A 225 -11.63 17.29 -11.13
C ILE A 225 -11.90 16.08 -10.22
N ASP A 226 -12.49 15.03 -10.78
CA ASP A 226 -12.75 13.79 -10.06
C ASP A 226 -11.41 13.19 -9.54
N PRO A 227 -11.23 12.97 -8.22
CA PRO A 227 -10.02 12.38 -7.65
C PRO A 227 -9.68 10.96 -8.16
N TYR A 228 -10.64 10.26 -8.77
CA TYR A 228 -10.42 8.96 -9.45
C TYR A 228 -10.06 9.11 -10.93
N ALA A 229 -10.18 10.31 -11.51
CA ALA A 229 -9.70 10.59 -12.85
C ALA A 229 -8.17 10.65 -12.84
N VAL A 230 -7.55 9.53 -13.24
CA VAL A 230 -6.11 9.32 -13.31
C VAL A 230 -5.78 8.59 -14.61
N SER A 231 -4.57 8.78 -15.13
CA SER A 231 -4.12 8.23 -16.40
C SER A 231 -4.04 6.70 -16.39
N GLY A 232 -3.82 6.08 -15.24
CA GLY A 232 -3.76 4.63 -15.16
C GLY A 232 -3.49 4.13 -13.75
N HIS A 233 -3.68 2.82 -13.57
CA HIS A 233 -3.40 2.13 -12.32
C HIS A 233 -2.47 0.94 -12.59
N ILE A 234 -1.64 0.58 -11.62
CA ILE A 234 -1.00 -0.73 -11.56
C ILE A 234 -1.13 -1.30 -10.14
N HIS A 235 -1.03 -2.62 -9.99
CA HIS A 235 -0.86 -3.22 -8.67
C HIS A 235 0.46 -2.74 -8.06
N PHE A 236 0.50 -2.57 -6.74
CA PHE A 236 1.77 -2.30 -6.04
C PHE A 236 2.81 -3.39 -6.33
N TYR A 237 2.37 -4.65 -6.43
CA TYR A 237 3.21 -5.78 -6.85
C TYR A 237 3.93 -5.52 -8.18
N CYS A 238 3.21 -4.95 -9.16
CA CYS A 238 3.79 -4.67 -10.47
C CYS A 238 4.78 -3.49 -10.42
N LEU A 239 4.57 -2.53 -9.52
CA LEU A 239 5.54 -1.46 -9.27
C LEU A 239 6.86 -2.03 -8.74
N GLU A 240 6.81 -2.85 -7.68
CA GLU A 240 8.03 -3.44 -7.10
C GLU A 240 8.76 -4.33 -8.09
N ARG A 241 8.02 -5.17 -8.80
CA ARG A 241 8.60 -6.22 -9.62
C ARG A 241 9.06 -5.78 -11.01
N PHE A 242 8.29 -4.93 -11.69
CA PHE A 242 8.51 -4.64 -13.11
C PHE A 242 8.92 -3.19 -13.40
N VAL A 243 8.60 -2.25 -12.51
CA VAL A 243 8.86 -0.81 -12.74
C VAL A 243 9.97 -0.27 -11.83
N GLY A 244 10.15 -0.84 -10.64
CA GLY A 244 11.19 -0.48 -9.68
C GLY A 244 10.78 0.59 -8.67
N LEU A 245 10.26 0.16 -7.51
CA LEU A 245 9.95 1.05 -6.37
C LEU A 245 11.19 1.82 -5.86
N GLY A 246 12.36 1.17 -5.82
CA GLY A 246 13.62 1.82 -5.40
C GLY A 246 13.98 3.03 -6.25
N ARG A 247 13.88 2.88 -7.58
CA ARG A 247 14.11 3.98 -8.52
C ARG A 247 13.07 5.09 -8.35
N LEU A 248 11.81 4.74 -8.08
CA LEU A 248 10.75 5.72 -7.80
C LEU A 248 11.06 6.54 -6.54
N ALA A 249 11.54 5.90 -5.48
CA ALA A 249 11.89 6.59 -4.24
C ALA A 249 13.11 7.51 -4.36
N LEU A 250 14.13 7.08 -5.11
CA LEU A 250 15.34 7.89 -5.30
C LEU A 250 15.12 9.07 -6.25
N HIS A 251 14.49 8.82 -7.41
CA HIS A 251 14.39 9.83 -8.47
C HIS A 251 13.19 10.74 -8.34
N ILE A 252 12.08 10.23 -7.83
CA ILE A 252 10.86 11.01 -7.69
C ILE A 252 10.70 11.40 -6.22
N GLY A 253 10.89 10.47 -5.29
CA GLY A 253 10.80 10.74 -3.86
C GLY A 253 11.85 11.70 -3.30
N GLY A 254 12.98 11.93 -3.99
CA GLY A 254 14.01 12.89 -3.56
C GLY A 254 14.11 14.15 -4.43
N SER A 255 13.29 14.31 -5.47
CA SER A 255 13.50 15.38 -6.44
C SER A 255 12.94 16.72 -5.99
N GLU A 256 13.77 17.75 -6.04
CA GLU A 256 13.38 19.17 -6.05
C GLU A 256 13.25 19.71 -7.48
N ASP A 257 13.48 18.88 -8.51
CA ASP A 257 13.34 19.35 -9.89
C ASP A 257 11.87 19.69 -10.20
N ASN A 258 11.65 20.80 -10.89
CA ASN A 258 10.31 21.28 -11.25
C ASN A 258 9.57 20.34 -12.23
N PHE A 259 10.14 19.17 -12.54
CA PHE A 259 9.66 18.24 -13.56
C PHE A 259 8.99 17.00 -12.92
N HIS A 260 9.41 16.59 -11.72
CA HIS A 260 8.88 15.42 -11.03
C HIS A 260 8.34 15.76 -9.64
N VAL A 261 7.03 15.65 -9.46
CA VAL A 261 6.43 15.73 -8.12
C VAL A 261 6.71 14.41 -7.40
N PRO A 262 7.19 14.41 -6.14
CA PRO A 262 7.44 13.19 -5.41
C PRO A 262 6.21 12.28 -5.38
N TYR A 263 6.45 10.96 -5.35
CA TYR A 263 5.35 10.03 -5.19
C TYR A 263 4.75 10.30 -3.81
N LYS A 264 3.42 10.32 -3.78
CA LYS A 264 2.65 10.69 -2.60
C LYS A 264 2.01 9.44 -2.03
N LEU A 265 2.12 9.33 -0.72
CA LEU A 265 1.29 8.40 0.05
C LEU A 265 -0.08 9.03 0.19
N ASP A 266 -1.13 8.30 -0.11
CA ASP A 266 -2.46 8.85 -0.05
C ASP A 266 -2.97 8.90 1.39
N LYS A 267 -2.81 10.08 2.00
CA LYS A 267 -3.23 10.39 3.38
C LYS A 267 -4.49 11.24 3.43
N ARG A 268 -5.14 11.50 2.29
CA ARG A 268 -6.30 12.39 2.20
C ARG A 268 -7.45 11.76 2.96
N THR A 269 -7.85 12.27 4.13
CA THR A 269 -8.96 11.67 4.90
C THR A 269 -10.28 12.40 4.71
N ASP A 270 -10.22 13.71 4.53
CA ASP A 270 -11.37 14.61 4.41
C ASP A 270 -11.52 15.05 2.95
N MET A 271 -12.59 14.60 2.32
CA MET A 271 -12.97 14.97 0.97
C MET A 271 -14.48 15.28 0.97
N PRO A 272 -14.89 16.53 1.25
CA PRO A 272 -16.30 16.89 1.49
C PRO A 272 -17.26 16.54 0.35
N HIS A 273 -16.73 16.44 -0.87
CA HIS A 273 -17.47 16.08 -2.08
C HIS A 273 -17.59 14.56 -2.30
N GLU A 274 -16.94 13.75 -1.47
CA GLU A 274 -17.00 12.29 -1.52
C GLU A 274 -18.14 11.75 -0.66
N PRO A 275 -18.65 10.53 -0.95
CA PRO A 275 -19.63 9.88 -0.09
C PRO A 275 -19.14 9.81 1.36
N LYS A 276 -19.98 10.29 2.30
CA LYS A 276 -19.65 10.40 3.74
C LYS A 276 -18.45 11.33 4.05
N GLY A 277 -18.05 12.18 3.11
CA GLY A 277 -16.90 13.09 3.26
C GLY A 277 -15.55 12.37 3.33
N HIS A 278 -15.49 11.08 2.96
CA HIS A 278 -14.30 10.26 3.17
C HIS A 278 -13.69 9.75 1.87
N TRP A 279 -12.36 9.77 1.81
CA TRP A 279 -11.61 9.25 0.70
C TRP A 279 -11.36 7.74 0.83
N GLY A 280 -11.94 6.97 -0.08
CA GLY A 280 -11.90 5.51 -0.02
C GLY A 280 -10.55 4.86 -0.29
N CYS A 281 -9.57 5.60 -0.84
CA CYS A 281 -8.25 5.05 -1.17
C CYS A 281 -7.18 5.33 -0.10
N THR A 282 -7.55 5.99 1.00
CA THR A 282 -6.63 6.39 2.06
C THR A 282 -5.84 5.20 2.63
N LEU A 283 -4.54 5.38 2.82
CA LEU A 283 -3.68 4.44 3.55
C LEU A 283 -3.94 4.54 5.05
N SER A 284 -3.76 3.43 5.79
CA SER A 284 -3.80 3.49 7.24
C SER A 284 -2.59 4.29 7.78
N LYS A 285 -2.68 4.76 9.04
CA LYS A 285 -1.54 5.44 9.69
C LYS A 285 -0.29 4.56 9.72
N ASN A 286 -0.45 3.26 9.94
CA ASN A 286 0.66 2.32 10.00
C ASN A 286 1.24 2.04 8.61
N ASP A 287 0.40 1.91 7.58
CA ASP A 287 0.85 1.79 6.19
C ASP A 287 1.76 2.98 5.82
N VAL A 288 1.31 4.19 6.17
CA VAL A 288 2.06 5.43 5.94
C VAL A 288 3.41 5.40 6.65
N LEU A 289 3.44 5.06 7.94
CA LEU A 289 4.70 5.00 8.71
C LEU A 289 5.69 3.99 8.12
N ILE A 290 5.21 2.82 7.68
CA ILE A 290 6.02 1.79 7.05
C ILE A 290 6.62 2.30 5.73
N LEU A 291 5.78 2.88 4.87
CA LEU A 291 6.19 3.38 3.56
C LEU A 291 7.13 4.59 3.66
N GLU A 292 6.90 5.51 4.61
CA GLU A 292 7.79 6.65 4.85
C GLU A 292 9.13 6.19 5.40
N ARG A 293 9.14 5.28 6.38
CA ARG A 293 10.38 4.73 6.92
C ARG A 293 11.21 4.05 5.83
N TRP A 294 10.57 3.22 5.01
CA TRP A 294 11.24 2.56 3.90
C TRP A 294 11.82 3.58 2.90
N ARG A 295 11.05 4.63 2.57
CA ARG A 295 11.50 5.72 1.69
C ARG A 295 12.70 6.47 2.27
N SER A 296 12.66 6.83 3.55
CA SER A 296 13.76 7.54 4.22
C SER A 296 15.03 6.71 4.17
N LEU A 297 14.97 5.42 4.55
CA LEU A 297 16.12 4.52 4.45
C LEU A 297 16.66 4.44 3.02
N ALA A 298 15.77 4.37 2.02
CA ALA A 298 16.19 4.33 0.63
C ALA A 298 16.91 5.61 0.17
N ILE A 299 16.38 6.77 0.55
CA ILE A 299 16.96 8.08 0.21
C ILE A 299 18.29 8.30 0.94
N ASP A 300 18.33 8.06 2.25
CA ASP A 300 19.50 8.29 3.09
C ASP A 300 20.70 7.44 2.65
N ALA A 301 20.45 6.19 2.27
CA ALA A 301 21.49 5.30 1.77
C ALA A 301 21.76 5.44 0.26
N TYR A 302 20.96 6.26 -0.44
CA TYR A 302 20.91 6.34 -1.90
C TYR A 302 20.73 4.97 -2.60
N GLN A 303 20.10 4.02 -1.91
CA GLN A 303 19.82 2.66 -2.37
C GLN A 303 18.72 2.04 -1.50
N PRO A 304 17.90 1.11 -2.03
CA PRO A 304 16.92 0.41 -1.21
C PRO A 304 17.55 -0.30 0.01
N PRO A 305 16.80 -0.49 1.11
CA PRO A 305 17.26 -1.26 2.27
C PRO A 305 17.83 -2.63 1.86
N SER A 306 18.87 -3.11 2.55
CA SER A 306 19.57 -4.36 2.18
C SER A 306 18.71 -5.63 2.28
N ASP A 307 17.65 -5.58 3.09
CA ASP A 307 16.66 -6.64 3.25
C ASP A 307 15.54 -6.59 2.18
N TYR A 308 15.50 -5.54 1.36
CA TYR A 308 14.60 -5.41 0.22
C TYR A 308 15.17 -6.14 -1.01
N ALA A 309 14.29 -6.74 -1.82
CA ALA A 309 14.71 -7.46 -3.02
C ALA A 309 15.33 -6.53 -4.08
N THR A 310 16.45 -6.98 -4.66
CA THR A 310 17.10 -6.32 -5.78
C THR A 310 16.29 -6.46 -7.07
N SER A 311 16.54 -5.58 -8.05
CA SER A 311 15.92 -5.70 -9.39
C SER A 311 16.18 -7.07 -10.03
N LEU A 312 17.37 -7.64 -9.81
CA LEU A 312 17.70 -8.98 -10.29
C LEU A 312 16.84 -10.05 -9.61
N GLU A 313 16.70 -10.00 -8.28
CA GLU A 313 15.84 -10.92 -7.53
C GLU A 313 14.36 -10.83 -7.95
N PHE A 314 13.85 -9.62 -8.24
CA PHE A 314 12.50 -9.44 -8.77
C PHE A 314 12.32 -9.96 -10.20
N SER A 315 13.37 -9.86 -11.02
CA SER A 315 13.36 -10.36 -12.41
C SER A 315 13.36 -11.89 -12.51
N MET A 316 13.70 -12.60 -11.43
CA MET A 316 13.65 -14.06 -11.41
C MET A 316 12.22 -14.57 -11.67
N PRO A 317 12.07 -15.82 -12.17
CA PRO A 317 10.77 -16.48 -12.24
C PRO A 317 10.05 -16.43 -10.89
N LEU A 318 8.76 -16.06 -10.89
CA LEU A 318 7.93 -15.78 -9.70
C LEU A 318 8.32 -14.55 -8.86
N GLY A 319 9.57 -14.07 -8.97
CA GLY A 319 10.10 -12.90 -8.25
C GLY A 319 10.43 -13.22 -6.78
N CYS A 320 11.02 -12.26 -6.07
CA CYS A 320 11.38 -12.39 -4.66
C CYS A 320 10.36 -11.69 -3.74
N HIS A 321 9.11 -12.18 -3.75
CA HIS A 321 8.03 -11.58 -2.95
C HIS A 321 8.29 -11.63 -1.44
N GLU A 322 9.09 -12.59 -0.97
CA GLU A 322 9.43 -12.76 0.44
C GLU A 322 10.10 -11.53 1.06
N LYS A 323 10.88 -10.80 0.26
CA LYS A 323 11.59 -9.57 0.64
C LYS A 323 10.89 -8.29 0.14
N SER A 324 9.65 -8.40 -0.34
CA SER A 324 8.91 -7.23 -0.85
C SER A 324 8.35 -6.38 0.30
N LEU A 325 8.29 -5.07 0.09
CA LEU A 325 7.61 -4.15 0.99
C LEU A 325 6.11 -4.44 1.01
N LEU A 326 5.53 -4.86 -0.12
CA LEU A 326 4.13 -5.24 -0.20
C LEU A 326 3.77 -6.41 0.73
N LYS A 327 4.59 -7.46 0.77
CA LYS A 327 4.38 -8.58 1.69
C LYS A 327 4.36 -8.09 3.13
N TYR A 328 5.33 -7.26 3.50
CA TYR A 328 5.42 -6.69 4.84
C TYR A 328 4.18 -5.86 5.20
N LEU A 329 3.68 -5.04 4.27
CA LEU A 329 2.43 -4.28 4.46
C LEU A 329 1.22 -5.20 4.74
N TYR A 330 1.06 -6.27 3.96
CA TYR A 330 -0.03 -7.23 4.19
C TYR A 330 0.11 -8.00 5.50
N GLU A 331 1.33 -8.40 5.88
CA GLU A 331 1.60 -9.10 7.14
C GLU A 331 1.24 -8.21 8.32
N ARG A 332 1.72 -6.96 8.35
CA ARG A 332 1.40 -5.99 9.40
C ARG A 332 -0.09 -5.71 9.48
N ARG A 333 -0.74 -5.49 8.34
CA ARG A 333 -2.19 -5.28 8.30
C ARG A 333 -2.96 -6.47 8.86
N PHE A 334 -2.52 -7.71 8.60
CA PHE A 334 -3.19 -8.90 9.14
C PHE A 334 -2.94 -9.06 10.65
N GLU A 335 -1.74 -8.71 11.12
CA GLU A 335 -1.39 -8.72 12.56
C GLU A 335 -2.23 -7.70 13.36
N GLU A 336 -2.54 -6.56 12.77
CA GLU A 336 -3.35 -5.50 13.39
C GLU A 336 -4.85 -5.83 13.50
N GLN A 337 -5.33 -6.82 12.74
CA GLN A 337 -6.72 -7.26 12.82
C GLN A 337 -7.02 -7.86 14.20
N THR A 338 -8.25 -7.62 14.67
CA THR A 338 -8.77 -8.29 15.86
C THR A 338 -8.83 -9.80 15.65
N GLU A 339 -8.84 -10.56 16.73
CA GLU A 339 -8.95 -12.02 16.64
C GLU A 339 -10.21 -12.47 15.88
N ASN A 340 -11.33 -11.78 16.08
CA ASN A 340 -12.59 -12.06 15.37
C ASN A 340 -12.47 -11.81 13.86
N GLU A 341 -11.84 -10.71 13.45
CA GLU A 341 -11.60 -10.40 12.04
C GLU A 341 -10.66 -11.43 11.40
N ARG A 342 -9.59 -11.82 12.09
CA ARG A 342 -8.70 -12.90 11.61
C ARG A 342 -9.43 -14.23 11.51
N ASN A 343 -10.26 -14.56 12.49
CA ASN A 343 -11.06 -15.78 12.47
C ASN A 343 -12.07 -15.76 11.32
N ARG A 344 -12.67 -14.61 11.01
CA ARG A 344 -13.55 -14.43 9.86
C ARG A 344 -12.80 -14.55 8.53
N ALA A 345 -11.67 -13.85 8.38
CA ALA A 345 -10.83 -13.95 7.18
C ALA A 345 -10.42 -15.40 6.90
N THR A 346 -10.04 -16.14 7.94
CA THR A 346 -9.60 -17.54 7.82
C THR A 346 -10.73 -18.55 7.65
N SER A 347 -11.96 -18.21 8.00
CA SER A 347 -13.13 -19.08 7.82
C SER A 347 -13.73 -18.97 6.42
N HIS A 348 -13.56 -17.83 5.73
CA HIS A 348 -14.01 -17.59 4.36
C HIS A 348 -13.15 -18.27 3.27
N GLY A 349 -12.30 -19.22 3.65
CA GLY A 349 -11.52 -20.06 2.75
C GLY A 349 -10.04 -19.70 2.68
N ASN A 350 -9.23 -20.70 2.36
CA ASN A 350 -7.78 -20.60 2.22
C ASN A 350 -7.35 -21.01 0.82
N GLU A 351 -8.18 -20.64 -0.16
CA GLU A 351 -7.85 -20.69 -1.58
C GLU A 351 -6.96 -19.48 -1.83
N GLY A 352 -5.80 -19.64 -2.48
CA GLY A 352 -4.75 -18.60 -2.56
C GLY A 352 -5.14 -17.26 -3.21
N THR A 353 -6.43 -17.03 -3.48
CA THR A 353 -7.01 -15.74 -3.89
C THR A 353 -7.28 -14.79 -2.73
N GLN A 354 -7.22 -15.24 -1.47
CA GLN A 354 -7.49 -14.38 -0.30
C GLN A 354 -6.25 -13.60 0.16
N GLN A 355 -6.43 -12.33 0.52
CA GLN A 355 -5.34 -11.40 0.84
C GLN A 355 -4.44 -11.88 1.99
N HIS A 356 -5.00 -12.50 3.02
CA HIS A 356 -4.22 -13.07 4.13
C HIS A 356 -3.38 -14.28 3.70
N VAL A 357 -3.76 -14.96 2.62
CA VAL A 357 -3.04 -16.12 2.07
C VAL A 357 -1.92 -15.67 1.14
N HIS A 358 -2.22 -14.88 0.12
CA HIS A 358 -1.22 -14.49 -0.89
C HIS A 358 -0.36 -13.29 -0.47
N LYS A 359 -0.78 -12.50 0.53
CA LYS A 359 -0.01 -11.36 1.06
C LYS A 359 0.49 -10.40 -0.04
N GLY A 360 -0.32 -10.19 -1.07
CA GLY A 360 0.03 -9.36 -2.23
C GLY A 360 0.76 -10.06 -3.39
N ASP A 361 1.13 -11.34 -3.26
CA ASP A 361 1.78 -12.09 -4.35
C ASP A 361 0.78 -12.45 -5.45
N LEU A 362 0.87 -11.77 -6.59
CA LEU A 362 -0.03 -12.00 -7.70
C LEU A 362 0.23 -13.32 -8.44
N GLU A 363 1.39 -13.94 -8.29
CA GLU A 363 1.66 -15.28 -8.85
C GLU A 363 0.91 -16.36 -8.07
N VAL A 364 0.80 -16.22 -6.74
CA VAL A 364 -0.08 -17.08 -5.91
C VAL A 364 -1.53 -16.94 -6.36
N VAL A 365 -2.01 -15.71 -6.57
CA VAL A 365 -3.39 -15.45 -7.02
C VAL A 365 -3.64 -16.04 -8.40
N ALA A 366 -2.71 -15.87 -9.34
CA ALA A 366 -2.81 -16.45 -10.68
C ALA A 366 -2.86 -17.98 -10.62
N ALA A 367 -1.96 -18.61 -9.87
CA ALA A 367 -1.95 -20.05 -9.66
C ALA A 367 -3.25 -20.55 -9.00
N ALA A 368 -3.76 -19.84 -7.99
CA ALA A 368 -5.02 -20.17 -7.33
C ALA A 368 -6.20 -20.11 -8.30
N LYS A 369 -6.32 -19.06 -9.12
CA LYS A 369 -7.38 -18.94 -10.13
C LYS A 369 -7.31 -20.04 -11.18
N MET A 370 -6.12 -20.37 -11.67
CA MET A 370 -5.94 -21.49 -12.60
C MET A 370 -6.31 -22.83 -11.95
N HIS A 371 -5.95 -23.02 -10.69
CA HIS A 371 -6.30 -24.21 -9.91
C HIS A 371 -7.82 -24.32 -9.72
N SER A 372 -8.52 -23.24 -9.34
CA SER A 372 -9.99 -23.23 -9.18
C SER A 372 -10.72 -23.44 -10.51
N ALA A 373 -10.15 -22.96 -11.62
CA ALA A 373 -10.64 -23.24 -12.98
C ALA A 373 -10.31 -24.67 -13.48
N LYS A 374 -9.73 -25.53 -12.64
CA LYS A 374 -9.35 -26.92 -12.96
C LYS A 374 -8.34 -27.02 -14.11
N LEU A 375 -7.52 -26.00 -14.32
CA LEU A 375 -6.47 -25.96 -15.34
C LEU A 375 -5.16 -26.61 -14.85
N TYR A 376 -5.25 -27.72 -14.11
CA TYR A 376 -4.11 -28.34 -13.41
C TYR A 376 -2.93 -28.65 -14.33
N GLY A 377 -3.19 -29.14 -15.55
CA GLY A 377 -2.14 -29.44 -16.53
C GLY A 377 -1.43 -28.22 -17.12
N ARG A 378 -1.86 -27.01 -16.78
CA ARG A 378 -1.25 -25.74 -17.23
C ARG A 378 -0.46 -25.03 -16.13
N LEU A 379 -0.58 -25.45 -14.87
CA LEU A 379 0.27 -24.90 -13.82
C LEU A 379 1.67 -25.52 -13.92
N THR A 380 2.68 -24.67 -13.81
CA THR A 380 4.06 -25.14 -13.67
C THR A 380 4.27 -25.77 -12.28
N HIS A 381 5.30 -26.62 -12.15
CA HIS A 381 5.67 -27.19 -10.84
C HIS A 381 5.97 -26.09 -9.80
N ALA A 382 6.63 -25.01 -10.23
CA ALA A 382 6.92 -23.86 -9.38
C ALA A 382 5.65 -23.16 -8.88
N GLN A 383 4.65 -22.96 -9.74
CA GLN A 383 3.34 -22.39 -9.34
C GLN A 383 2.57 -23.30 -8.38
N HIS A 384 2.65 -24.62 -8.57
CA HIS A 384 2.05 -25.59 -7.64
C HIS A 384 2.68 -25.50 -6.24
N ASN A 385 4.02 -25.46 -6.19
CA ASN A 385 4.74 -25.34 -4.91
C ASN A 385 4.43 -23.99 -4.25
N LEU A 386 4.50 -22.89 -5.01
CA LEU A 386 4.18 -21.55 -4.53
C LEU A 386 2.76 -21.49 -3.90
N LEU A 387 1.76 -22.02 -4.60
CA LEU A 387 0.39 -22.07 -4.10
C LEU A 387 0.27 -22.98 -2.86
N SER A 388 0.95 -24.11 -2.84
CA SER A 388 0.97 -25.02 -1.70
C SER A 388 1.58 -24.36 -0.47
N ASP A 389 2.72 -23.70 -0.64
CA ASP A 389 3.47 -23.04 0.43
C ASP A 389 2.66 -21.87 1.02
N ALA A 390 2.03 -21.06 0.17
CA ALA A 390 1.15 -19.98 0.62
C ALA A 390 -0.05 -20.50 1.45
N ARG A 391 -0.59 -21.67 1.12
CA ARG A 391 -1.75 -22.27 1.80
C ARG A 391 -1.38 -23.05 3.06
N LYS A 392 -0.15 -23.53 3.16
CA LYS A 392 0.30 -24.46 4.22
C LYS A 392 0.03 -23.96 5.64
N PRO A 393 0.36 -22.71 6.03
CA PRO A 393 0.12 -22.23 7.39
C PRO A 393 -1.36 -22.34 7.79
N TRP A 394 -2.25 -22.10 6.84
CA TRP A 394 -3.70 -22.10 7.06
C TRP A 394 -4.28 -23.51 7.11
N ILE A 395 -3.77 -24.42 6.27
CA ILE A 395 -4.13 -25.85 6.33
C ILE A 395 -3.70 -26.44 7.67
N ASP A 396 -2.50 -26.11 8.15
CA ASP A 396 -1.97 -26.62 9.41
C ASP A 396 -2.72 -26.03 10.61
N ALA A 397 -3.07 -24.73 10.57
CA ALA A 397 -3.91 -24.10 11.59
C ALA A 397 -5.31 -24.73 11.64
N GLU A 398 -5.94 -24.98 10.50
CA GLU A 398 -7.26 -25.62 10.44
C GLU A 398 -7.23 -27.05 10.98
N ARG A 399 -6.20 -27.83 10.61
CA ARG A 399 -5.99 -29.18 11.17
C ARG A 399 -5.80 -29.15 12.68
N ARG A 400 -5.13 -28.13 13.21
CA ARG A 400 -4.97 -27.94 14.66
C ARG A 400 -6.31 -27.66 15.33
N ARG A 401 -7.11 -26.73 14.80
CA ARG A 401 -8.47 -26.42 15.29
C ARG A 401 -9.36 -27.67 15.31
N GLN A 402 -9.31 -28.48 14.25
CA GLN A 402 -10.08 -29.73 14.17
C GLN A 402 -9.66 -30.76 15.23
N ARG A 403 -8.35 -30.89 15.50
CA ARG A 403 -7.84 -31.78 16.56
C ARG A 403 -8.27 -31.31 17.94
N GLU A 404 -8.17 -30.02 18.22
CA GLU A 404 -8.59 -29.41 19.49
C GLU A 404 -10.10 -29.59 19.71
N ALA A 405 -10.92 -29.34 18.69
CA ALA A 405 -12.36 -29.57 18.74
C ALA A 405 -12.73 -31.03 18.98
N ALA A 406 -12.02 -31.98 18.35
CA ALA A 406 -12.23 -33.41 18.60
C ALA A 406 -11.91 -33.79 20.06
N THR A 407 -10.80 -33.29 20.60
CA THR A 407 -10.43 -33.57 22.00
C THR A 407 -11.40 -32.94 23.01
N SER A 408 -11.90 -31.73 22.74
CA SER A 408 -12.89 -31.05 23.59
C SER A 408 -14.25 -31.77 23.54
N GLY A 409 -14.70 -32.16 22.34
CA GLY A 409 -15.93 -32.94 22.18
C GLY A 409 -15.90 -34.30 22.89
N GLU A 410 -14.76 -34.99 22.86
CA GLU A 410 -14.56 -36.23 23.63
C GLU A 410 -14.58 -35.99 25.15
N ALA A 411 -13.97 -34.89 25.62
CA ALA A 411 -13.98 -34.51 27.03
C ALA A 411 -15.41 -34.21 27.52
N ASP A 412 -16.18 -33.46 26.75
CA ASP A 412 -17.59 -33.15 27.04
C ASP A 412 -18.46 -34.40 27.06
N GLN A 413 -18.26 -35.32 26.11
CA GLN A 413 -18.98 -36.61 26.10
C GLN A 413 -18.64 -37.46 27.32
N ARG A 414 -17.36 -37.50 27.74
CA ARG A 414 -16.92 -38.20 28.96
C ARG A 414 -17.53 -37.56 30.22
N ALA A 415 -17.57 -36.23 30.29
CA ALA A 415 -18.18 -35.49 31.40
C ALA A 415 -19.69 -35.78 31.50
N LYS A 416 -20.42 -35.72 30.37
CA LYS A 416 -21.84 -36.07 30.30
C LYS A 416 -22.11 -37.52 30.68
N LYS A 417 -21.23 -38.46 30.28
CA LYS A 417 -21.36 -39.87 30.67
C LYS A 417 -21.16 -40.07 32.18
N ARG A 418 -20.21 -39.36 32.80
CA ARG A 418 -20.00 -39.39 34.25
C ARG A 418 -21.19 -38.84 35.02
N GLN A 419 -21.78 -37.74 34.57
CA GLN A 419 -22.98 -37.15 35.20
C GLN A 419 -24.22 -38.05 35.12
N ARG A 420 -24.34 -38.95 34.13
CA ARG A 420 -25.45 -39.91 34.03
C ARG A 420 -25.29 -41.16 34.89
N GLN A 421 -24.11 -41.38 35.47
CA GLN A 421 -23.81 -42.54 36.32
C GLN A 421 -23.92 -42.24 37.82
N VAL A 422 -24.08 -40.96 38.17
CA VAL A 422 -24.44 -40.46 39.52
C VAL A 422 -25.93 -40.23 39.53
#